data_AF-A0A5J4WGR8-F1
#
_entry.id   AF-A0A5J4WGR8-F1
#
_cell.length_a   1.000
_cell.length_b   1.000
_cell.length_c   1.000
_cell.angle_alpha   90.00
_cell.angle_beta   90.00
_cell.angle_gamma   90.00
#
_symmetry.space_group_name_H-M   'P 1'
#
loop_
_entity.id
_entity.type
_entity.pdbx_description
1 polymer ?
#
loop_
_entity_poly.entity_id
_entity_poly.type
_entity_poly.pdbx_seq_one_letter_code
_entity_poly.pdbx_strand_id
1 'polypeptide(L)'
;MLIFIDEKPYKYISKAGQHRLAFNKFLILFAISTLSLGQWFEDQFENNTLYYNKGKIDKNGLLLVDYGKINQSDTKTLYQYSSYPLSKIKPYRKGTAITDKTFYSVPFDGFADLKTTKTLNASELSCYATYGLHQNYQLAQLGYGIKAVEDVDLAPSATCIMTNFPTSECYKYSGYESPTVPVSAATCDTFEYDHIEFAVHKGGVVSSECIPNTAVPSDGTKCSDSSVKFKKYFENYKQAGFRGNVDTVKEVLIKCGLPYTYEHGLIMGWNDDKWITVREYIDSQGLRSYTYVLGVAQMEGASSSLSGWVFHNSVTSIRTAVSVIAAAVVLPALALFL
;
A
#
# COMPACT_ATOMS: atom_id res chain seq x y z
N MET A 1 45.86 -13.10 3.05
CA MET A 1 46.29 -11.73 2.73
C MET A 1 45.59 -10.82 3.73
N LEU A 2 46.26 -10.56 4.85
CA LEU A 2 45.78 -9.80 6.00
C LEU A 2 46.42 -8.42 5.92
N ILE A 3 45.62 -7.36 5.87
CA ILE A 3 46.10 -5.98 5.93
C ILE A 3 45.97 -5.52 7.38
N PHE A 4 47.12 -5.37 8.04
CA PHE A 4 47.26 -4.66 9.32
C PHE A 4 47.29 -3.16 9.02
N ILE A 5 46.43 -2.38 9.68
CA ILE A 5 46.55 -0.92 9.73
C ILE A 5 47.16 -0.55 11.08
N ASP A 6 48.27 0.18 11.00
CA ASP A 6 49.09 0.72 12.07
C ASP A 6 48.42 1.98 12.67
N GLU A 7 47.96 1.92 13.91
CA GLU A 7 47.42 3.08 14.64
C GLU A 7 48.50 3.69 15.54
N LYS A 8 48.98 4.90 15.19
CA LYS A 8 49.76 5.74 16.09
C LYS A 8 48.83 6.50 17.04
N PRO A 9 49.12 6.56 18.36
CA PRO A 9 48.25 7.25 19.31
C PRO A 9 48.46 8.78 19.25
N TYR A 10 47.40 9.51 18.88
CA TYR A 10 47.33 10.96 19.10
C TYR A 10 47.03 11.25 20.58
N LYS A 11 47.99 11.89 21.24
CA LYS A 11 47.90 12.39 22.61
C LYS A 11 46.99 13.64 22.63
N TYR A 12 45.71 13.47 22.93
CA TYR A 12 44.82 14.60 23.24
C TYR A 12 44.87 14.92 24.74
N ILE A 13 45.39 16.11 25.05
CA ILE A 13 45.38 16.69 26.39
C ILE A 13 43.93 17.06 26.75
N SER A 14 43.44 16.51 27.86
CA SER A 14 42.09 16.72 28.37
C SER A 14 41.87 18.14 28.91
N LYS A 15 41.00 18.94 28.26
CA LYS A 15 40.24 20.01 28.92
C LYS A 15 38.89 19.44 29.40
N ALA A 16 38.95 18.55 30.37
CA ALA A 16 37.78 17.98 31.03
C ALA A 16 37.31 18.94 32.14
N GLY A 17 36.38 19.84 31.83
CA GLY A 17 35.78 20.71 32.85
C GLY A 17 34.61 21.58 32.38
N GLN A 18 34.60 22.01 31.12
CA GLN A 18 33.53 22.90 30.60
C GLN A 18 32.68 22.30 29.47
N HIS A 19 33.04 21.15 28.90
CA HIS A 19 32.26 20.51 27.82
C HIS A 19 31.14 19.58 28.30
N ARG A 20 31.11 19.17 29.58
CA ARG A 20 30.05 18.29 30.12
C ARG A 20 28.67 18.95 30.21
N LEU A 21 28.61 20.27 30.39
CA LEU A 21 27.35 21.02 30.45
C LEU A 21 26.78 21.39 29.08
N ALA A 22 27.62 21.53 28.06
CA ALA A 22 27.18 21.81 26.68
C ALA A 22 26.69 20.56 25.95
N PHE A 23 27.32 19.40 26.20
CA PHE A 23 26.96 18.13 25.55
C PHE A 23 25.58 17.60 26.01
N ASN A 24 25.23 17.79 27.30
CA ASN A 24 23.92 17.40 27.83
C ASN A 24 22.75 18.25 27.27
N LYS A 25 22.99 19.53 26.94
CA LYS A 25 21.94 20.37 26.35
C LYS A 25 21.64 20.01 24.90
N PHE A 26 22.64 19.57 24.15
CA PHE A 26 22.49 19.14 22.76
C PHE A 26 21.73 17.80 22.66
N LEU A 27 22.02 16.84 23.55
CA LEU A 27 21.29 15.57 23.64
C LEU A 27 19.82 15.74 24.02
N ILE A 28 19.50 16.67 24.92
CA ILE A 28 18.11 16.97 25.31
C ILE A 28 17.34 17.64 24.16
N LEU A 29 17.97 18.57 23.42
CA LEU A 29 17.34 19.19 22.25
C LEU A 29 17.10 18.19 21.11
N PHE A 30 18.01 17.23 20.91
CA PHE A 30 17.85 16.18 19.89
C PHE A 30 16.82 15.11 20.29
N ALA A 31 16.69 14.81 21.59
CA ALA A 31 15.63 13.93 22.11
C ALA A 31 14.24 14.59 22.00
N ILE A 32 14.13 15.90 22.23
CA ILE A 32 12.86 16.64 22.11
C ILE A 32 12.44 16.79 20.65
N SER A 33 13.37 16.97 19.70
CA SER A 33 13.04 17.04 18.27
C SER A 33 12.68 15.69 17.64
N THR A 34 13.22 14.59 18.15
CA THR A 34 12.86 13.23 17.69
C THR A 34 11.52 12.76 18.27
N LEU A 35 11.19 13.14 19.51
CA LEU A 35 9.88 12.88 20.11
C LEU A 35 8.75 13.71 19.47
N SER A 36 9.03 14.96 19.09
CA SER A 36 8.00 15.80 18.48
C SER A 36 7.65 15.35 17.06
N LEU A 37 8.62 14.99 16.22
CA LEU A 37 8.34 14.57 14.83
C LEU A 37 7.57 13.24 14.73
N GLY A 38 7.75 12.32 15.69
CA GLY A 38 6.94 11.11 15.79
C GLY A 38 5.46 11.39 16.11
N GLN A 39 5.20 12.31 17.05
CA GLN A 39 3.83 12.73 17.40
C GLN A 39 3.06 13.40 16.25
N TRP A 40 3.75 14.11 15.35
CA TRP A 40 3.11 14.77 14.20
C TRP A 40 2.49 13.79 13.20
N PHE A 41 3.02 12.57 13.06
CA PHE A 41 2.37 11.53 12.26
C PHE A 41 1.27 10.81 13.03
N GLU A 42 1.38 10.71 14.37
CA GLU A 42 0.41 10.01 15.19
C GLU A 42 -0.90 10.78 15.41
N ASP A 43 -0.91 12.11 15.40
CA ASP A 43 -2.15 12.84 15.71
C ASP A 43 -3.09 13.04 14.50
N GLN A 44 -2.66 12.65 13.29
CA GLN A 44 -3.32 13.05 12.04
C GLN A 44 -4.18 11.95 11.38
N PHE A 45 -3.95 10.69 11.75
CA PHE A 45 -4.69 9.54 11.23
C PHE A 45 -5.63 9.01 12.32
N GLU A 46 -6.92 9.07 12.05
CA GLU A 46 -7.96 8.47 12.86
C GLU A 46 -7.86 6.94 12.80
N ASN A 47 -7.98 6.31 13.96
CA ASN A 47 -8.11 4.86 14.04
C ASN A 47 -9.36 4.41 13.28
N ASN A 48 -9.30 3.21 12.69
CA ASN A 48 -10.41 2.59 11.96
C ASN A 48 -10.90 3.39 10.74
N THR A 49 -9.98 4.12 10.08
CA THR A 49 -10.26 4.87 8.86
C THR A 49 -9.24 4.52 7.78
N LEU A 50 -9.70 4.36 6.54
CA LEU A 50 -8.87 4.20 5.37
C LEU A 50 -8.57 5.55 4.72
N TYR A 51 -7.32 5.76 4.31
CA TYR A 51 -6.83 7.00 3.71
C TYR A 51 -6.26 6.74 2.32
N TYR A 52 -6.83 7.37 1.30
CA TYR A 52 -6.41 7.21 -0.09
C TYR A 52 -5.79 8.50 -0.58
N ASN A 53 -4.65 8.42 -1.26
CA ASN A 53 -4.12 9.56 -2.00
C ASN A 53 -5.20 10.13 -2.94
N LYS A 54 -5.22 11.44 -3.09
CA LYS A 54 -6.10 12.09 -4.07
C LYS A 54 -5.57 11.89 -5.48
N GLY A 55 -6.48 12.06 -6.44
CA GLY A 55 -6.16 12.06 -7.85
C GLY A 55 -6.56 10.80 -8.59
N LYS A 56 -6.58 10.92 -9.91
CA LYS A 56 -7.00 9.88 -10.85
C LYS A 56 -6.32 10.10 -12.19
N ILE A 57 -6.05 9.00 -12.89
CA ILE A 57 -5.58 9.06 -14.28
C ILE A 57 -6.82 9.13 -15.19
N ASP A 58 -6.88 10.13 -16.04
CA ASP A 58 -7.96 10.26 -17.00
C ASP A 58 -7.77 9.36 -18.24
N LYS A 59 -8.71 9.47 -19.20
CA LYS A 59 -8.69 8.71 -20.46
C LYS A 59 -7.50 9.07 -21.37
N ASN A 60 -6.92 10.26 -21.21
CA ASN A 60 -5.78 10.73 -21.99
C ASN A 60 -4.44 10.38 -21.32
N GLY A 61 -4.46 9.78 -20.13
CA GLY A 61 -3.25 9.44 -19.38
C GLY A 61 -2.76 10.53 -18.44
N LEU A 62 -3.51 11.62 -18.27
CA LEU A 62 -3.16 12.66 -17.30
C LEU A 62 -3.53 12.22 -15.88
N LEU A 63 -2.54 12.10 -15.00
CA LEU A 63 -2.77 12.05 -13.56
C LEU A 63 -3.04 13.46 -13.05
N LEU A 64 -4.29 13.73 -12.67
CA LEU A 64 -4.67 14.99 -12.03
C LEU A 64 -4.84 14.79 -10.53
N VAL A 65 -4.02 15.47 -9.73
CA VAL A 65 -4.13 15.50 -8.26
C VAL A 65 -4.63 16.87 -7.82
N ASP A 66 -5.82 16.92 -7.24
CA ASP A 66 -6.48 18.17 -6.85
C ASP A 66 -6.46 18.40 -5.33
N TYR A 67 -5.59 19.31 -4.91
CA TYR A 67 -5.47 19.86 -3.56
C TYR A 67 -6.21 21.20 -3.40
N GLY A 68 -6.82 21.75 -4.45
CA GLY A 68 -7.41 23.10 -4.45
C GLY A 68 -8.66 23.24 -3.59
N LYS A 69 -9.32 22.13 -3.26
CA LYS A 69 -10.51 22.12 -2.38
C LYS A 69 -10.18 22.05 -0.89
N ILE A 70 -8.90 22.13 -0.52
CA ILE A 70 -8.50 22.01 0.88
C ILE A 70 -8.54 23.38 1.53
N ASN A 71 -9.22 23.47 2.67
CA ASN A 71 -9.23 24.67 3.48
C ASN A 71 -7.84 24.84 4.11
N GLN A 72 -7.08 25.86 3.69
CA GLN A 72 -5.71 26.11 4.17
C GLN A 72 -5.65 26.39 5.68
N SER A 73 -6.78 26.71 6.34
CA SER A 73 -6.84 26.91 7.78
C SER A 73 -7.01 25.62 8.58
N ASP A 74 -7.27 24.47 7.94
CA ASP A 74 -7.43 23.18 8.60
C ASP A 74 -6.10 22.41 8.64
N THR A 75 -5.24 22.78 9.59
CA THR A 75 -3.94 22.17 9.83
C THR A 75 -3.99 20.71 10.31
N LYS A 76 -5.19 20.16 10.53
CA LYS A 76 -5.40 18.77 11.00
C LYS A 76 -5.76 17.79 9.89
N THR A 77 -6.05 18.27 8.68
CA THR A 77 -6.39 17.39 7.57
C THR A 77 -5.14 17.06 6.76
N LEU A 78 -4.84 15.77 6.65
CA LEU A 78 -3.85 15.22 5.75
C LEU A 78 -4.19 15.67 4.31
N TYR A 79 -3.63 16.81 3.90
CA TYR A 79 -3.95 17.54 2.67
C TYR A 79 -4.07 16.63 1.44
N GLN A 80 -3.29 15.56 1.42
CA GLN A 80 -3.14 14.68 0.27
C GLN A 80 -4.16 13.53 0.20
N TYR A 81 -4.97 13.31 1.24
CA TYR A 81 -5.78 12.11 1.38
C TYR A 81 -7.28 12.37 1.38
N SER A 82 -8.03 11.40 0.86
CA SER A 82 -9.46 11.22 1.14
C SER A 82 -9.62 10.12 2.17
N SER A 83 -10.54 10.28 3.12
CA SER A 83 -10.76 9.32 4.19
C SER A 83 -12.07 8.54 4.02
N TYR A 84 -12.09 7.28 4.46
CA TYR A 84 -13.28 6.43 4.46
C TYR A 84 -13.31 5.53 5.71
N PRO A 85 -14.29 5.72 6.62
CA PRO A 85 -14.37 4.92 7.85
C PRO A 85 -14.58 3.43 7.56
N LEU A 86 -13.86 2.55 8.27
CA LEU A 86 -14.03 1.09 8.17
C LEU A 86 -15.44 0.65 8.58
N SER A 87 -16.12 1.40 9.45
CA SER A 87 -17.50 1.13 9.86
C SER A 87 -18.50 1.17 8.70
N LYS A 88 -18.16 1.81 7.58
CA LYS A 88 -19.00 1.87 6.36
C LYS A 88 -18.75 0.72 5.38
N ILE A 89 -17.67 -0.04 5.57
CA ILE A 89 -17.31 -1.16 4.69
C ILE A 89 -17.93 -2.45 5.22
N LYS A 90 -18.59 -3.18 4.33
CA LYS A 90 -19.14 -4.50 4.65
C LYS A 90 -18.07 -5.58 4.48
N PRO A 91 -18.03 -6.60 5.35
CA PRO A 91 -17.23 -7.79 5.13
C PRO A 91 -17.46 -8.40 3.74
N TYR A 92 -16.40 -8.84 3.07
CA TYR A 92 -16.54 -9.56 1.80
C TYR A 92 -16.99 -11.02 2.00
N ARG A 93 -16.92 -11.54 3.23
CA ARG A 93 -17.50 -12.82 3.66
C ARG A 93 -18.51 -12.60 4.78
N LYS A 94 -19.65 -13.29 4.70
CA LYS A 94 -20.68 -13.23 5.75
C LYS A 94 -20.25 -14.08 6.96
N GLY A 95 -20.65 -13.64 8.15
CA GLY A 95 -20.49 -14.41 9.38
C GLY A 95 -19.10 -14.36 10.02
N THR A 96 -18.21 -13.49 9.54
CA THR A 96 -16.84 -13.32 10.07
C THR A 96 -16.79 -12.13 11.02
N ALA A 97 -16.11 -12.28 12.15
CA ALA A 97 -15.98 -11.25 13.18
C ALA A 97 -14.54 -11.18 13.73
N ILE A 98 -14.13 -10.01 14.22
CA ILE A 98 -12.81 -9.82 14.85
C ILE A 98 -12.61 -10.68 16.12
N THR A 99 -13.72 -11.11 16.72
CA THR A 99 -13.78 -11.99 17.89
C THR A 99 -13.62 -13.47 17.54
N ASP A 100 -13.62 -13.83 16.25
CA ASP A 100 -13.40 -15.20 15.84
C ASP A 100 -12.00 -15.66 16.27
N LYS A 101 -11.91 -16.89 16.77
CA LYS A 101 -10.63 -17.49 17.19
C LYS A 101 -9.65 -17.59 16.02
N THR A 102 -10.18 -17.83 14.82
CA THR A 102 -9.40 -18.04 13.60
C THR A 102 -10.04 -17.34 12.42
N PHE A 103 -9.23 -16.77 11.56
CA PHE A 103 -9.67 -16.27 10.26
C PHE A 103 -8.54 -16.40 9.25
N TYR A 104 -8.88 -16.80 8.03
CA TYR A 104 -7.93 -16.90 6.93
C TYR A 104 -8.53 -16.29 5.66
N SER A 105 -7.90 -15.23 5.13
CA SER A 105 -8.29 -14.62 3.87
C SER A 105 -8.11 -15.59 2.71
N VAL A 106 -7.09 -16.43 2.76
CA VAL A 106 -6.85 -17.51 1.80
C VAL A 106 -6.62 -18.79 2.60
N PRO A 107 -7.18 -19.94 2.18
CA PRO A 107 -6.98 -21.21 2.89
C PRO A 107 -5.50 -21.51 3.13
N PHE A 108 -5.20 -22.04 4.33
CA PHE A 108 -3.85 -22.48 4.68
C PHE A 108 -3.43 -23.67 3.80
N ASP A 109 -4.34 -24.63 3.65
CA ASP A 109 -4.15 -25.80 2.79
C ASP A 109 -4.13 -25.37 1.31
N GLY A 110 -3.10 -25.82 0.58
CA GLY A 110 -2.88 -25.46 -0.81
C GLY A 110 -2.26 -24.08 -1.02
N PHE A 111 -1.84 -23.37 0.02
CA PHE A 111 -1.17 -22.06 -0.13
C PHE A 111 0.05 -22.13 -1.06
N ALA A 112 0.87 -23.18 -0.93
CA ALA A 112 2.04 -23.41 -1.78
C ALA A 112 1.70 -23.65 -3.26
N ASP A 113 0.45 -23.98 -3.56
CA ASP A 113 -0.04 -24.28 -4.91
C ASP A 113 -0.60 -23.06 -5.64
N LEU A 114 -0.91 -21.99 -4.92
CA LEU A 114 -1.42 -20.75 -5.50
C LEU A 114 -0.42 -20.16 -6.49
N LYS A 115 -0.94 -19.59 -7.58
CA LYS A 115 -0.13 -18.98 -8.63
C LYS A 115 0.71 -17.81 -8.12
N THR A 116 0.16 -17.00 -7.22
CA THR A 116 0.89 -15.90 -6.57
C THR A 116 2.08 -16.40 -5.74
N THR A 117 2.03 -17.63 -5.20
CA THR A 117 3.08 -18.18 -4.33
C THR A 117 4.30 -18.67 -5.09
N LYS A 118 4.16 -18.96 -6.39
CA LYS A 118 5.20 -19.60 -7.19
C LYS A 118 6.42 -18.69 -7.37
N THR A 119 7.58 -19.34 -7.43
CA THR A 119 8.88 -18.71 -7.64
C THR A 119 8.92 -17.90 -8.94
N LEU A 120 9.45 -16.68 -8.87
CA LEU A 120 9.78 -15.92 -10.09
C LEU A 120 10.84 -16.65 -10.92
N ASN A 121 10.63 -16.75 -12.22
CA ASN A 121 11.62 -17.32 -13.13
C ASN A 121 12.72 -16.31 -13.52
N ALA A 122 13.79 -16.77 -14.17
CA ALA A 122 14.94 -15.93 -14.52
C ALA A 122 14.58 -14.71 -15.38
N SER A 123 13.62 -14.85 -16.31
CA SER A 123 13.18 -13.73 -17.16
C SER A 123 12.35 -12.71 -16.37
N GLU A 124 11.54 -13.17 -15.42
CA GLU A 124 10.81 -12.27 -14.51
C GLU A 124 11.76 -11.52 -13.57
N LEU A 125 12.78 -12.20 -13.05
CA LEU A 125 13.82 -11.59 -12.22
C LEU A 125 14.67 -10.57 -12.98
N SER A 126 14.83 -10.75 -14.30
CA SER A 126 15.52 -9.78 -15.14
C SER A 126 14.73 -8.49 -15.36
N CYS A 127 13.41 -8.52 -15.13
CA CYS A 127 12.58 -7.32 -15.17
C CYS A 127 12.57 -6.65 -13.79
N TYR A 128 13.38 -5.61 -13.59
CA TYR A 128 13.56 -4.97 -12.28
C TYR A 128 12.23 -4.47 -11.67
N ALA A 129 11.29 -4.01 -12.49
CA ALA A 129 9.95 -3.66 -12.05
C ALA A 129 9.19 -4.84 -11.42
N THR A 130 9.09 -5.98 -12.13
CA THR A 130 8.46 -7.20 -11.59
C THR A 130 9.10 -7.61 -10.27
N TYR A 131 10.43 -7.69 -10.27
CA TYR A 131 11.22 -8.03 -9.08
C TYR A 131 10.93 -7.07 -7.92
N GLY A 132 10.92 -5.75 -8.18
CA GLY A 132 10.65 -4.72 -7.19
C GLY A 132 9.25 -4.81 -6.60
N LEU A 133 8.21 -5.01 -7.43
CA LEU A 133 6.84 -5.17 -6.96
C LEU A 133 6.64 -6.46 -6.15
N HIS A 134 7.37 -7.53 -6.51
CA HIS A 134 7.37 -8.77 -5.76
C HIS A 134 8.02 -8.59 -4.38
N GLN A 135 9.21 -7.97 -4.31
CA GLN A 135 9.92 -7.76 -3.04
C GLN A 135 9.18 -6.83 -2.08
N ASN A 136 8.47 -5.84 -2.60
CA ASN A 136 7.64 -4.94 -1.80
C ASN A 136 6.25 -5.52 -1.48
N TYR A 137 6.04 -6.82 -1.71
CA TYR A 137 4.79 -7.54 -1.46
C TYR A 137 3.57 -7.00 -2.21
N GLN A 138 3.71 -6.11 -3.20
CA GLN A 138 2.57 -5.56 -3.93
C GLN A 138 1.92 -6.62 -4.82
N LEU A 139 2.71 -7.48 -5.48
CA LEU A 139 2.15 -8.62 -6.23
C LEU A 139 1.50 -9.65 -5.30
N ALA A 140 2.09 -9.94 -4.15
CA ALA A 140 1.46 -10.79 -3.13
C ALA A 140 0.12 -10.20 -2.66
N GLN A 141 0.11 -8.92 -2.30
CA GLN A 141 -1.06 -8.25 -1.77
C GLN A 141 -2.21 -8.23 -2.78
N LEU A 142 -1.93 -7.94 -4.06
CA LEU A 142 -2.92 -7.96 -5.13
C LEU A 142 -3.40 -9.39 -5.42
N GLY A 143 -2.48 -10.35 -5.58
CA GLY A 143 -2.81 -11.73 -5.96
C GLY A 143 -3.63 -12.44 -4.89
N TYR A 144 -3.15 -12.45 -3.64
CA TYR A 144 -3.90 -13.03 -2.53
C TYR A 144 -5.16 -12.21 -2.20
N GLY A 145 -5.15 -10.89 -2.40
CA GLY A 145 -6.32 -10.04 -2.23
C GLY A 145 -7.44 -10.43 -3.19
N ILE A 146 -7.11 -10.62 -4.47
CA ILE A 146 -8.05 -11.11 -5.49
C ILE A 146 -8.54 -12.52 -5.13
N LYS A 147 -7.66 -13.40 -4.67
CA LYS A 147 -8.08 -14.72 -4.16
C LYS A 147 -9.03 -14.62 -2.97
N ALA A 148 -8.81 -13.70 -2.05
CA ALA A 148 -9.64 -13.56 -0.86
C ALA A 148 -11.04 -13.02 -1.18
N VAL A 149 -11.10 -11.97 -2.01
CA VAL A 149 -12.31 -11.19 -2.28
C VAL A 149 -13.13 -11.74 -3.45
N GLU A 150 -12.46 -12.24 -4.51
CA GLU A 150 -13.11 -12.71 -5.73
C GLU A 150 -12.97 -14.23 -5.96
N ASP A 151 -12.30 -14.95 -5.05
CA ASP A 151 -12.04 -16.40 -5.13
C ASP A 151 -11.26 -16.84 -6.38
N VAL A 152 -10.49 -15.93 -6.99
CA VAL A 152 -9.68 -16.23 -8.18
C VAL A 152 -8.21 -16.42 -7.81
N ASP A 153 -7.65 -17.57 -8.19
CA ASP A 153 -6.21 -17.82 -8.11
C ASP A 153 -5.51 -17.35 -9.40
N LEU A 154 -4.69 -16.31 -9.28
CA LEU A 154 -3.88 -15.76 -10.35
C LEU A 154 -2.55 -15.27 -9.80
N ALA A 155 -1.53 -15.15 -10.65
CA ALA A 155 -0.33 -14.37 -10.38
C ALA A 155 -0.49 -13.00 -11.05
N PRO A 156 -0.37 -11.87 -10.34
CA PRO A 156 -0.53 -10.55 -10.95
C PRO A 156 0.53 -10.23 -12.01
N SER A 157 0.09 -9.61 -13.10
CA SER A 157 0.96 -9.03 -14.13
C SER A 157 1.39 -7.62 -13.72
N ALA A 158 2.60 -7.48 -13.18
CA ALA A 158 3.26 -6.21 -12.93
C ALA A 158 3.35 -5.35 -14.20
N THR A 159 3.68 -6.00 -15.32
CA THR A 159 3.87 -5.36 -16.62
C THR A 159 2.57 -4.82 -17.21
N CYS A 160 1.45 -5.51 -17.01
CA CYS A 160 0.13 -4.98 -17.35
C CYS A 160 -0.26 -3.77 -16.48
N ILE A 161 0.05 -3.79 -15.18
CA ILE A 161 -0.21 -2.61 -14.31
C ILE A 161 0.54 -1.40 -14.85
N MET A 162 1.80 -1.57 -15.25
CA MET A 162 2.64 -0.51 -15.80
C MET A 162 2.10 0.11 -17.10
N THR A 163 1.39 -0.63 -17.95
CA THR A 163 0.74 -0.04 -19.14
C THR A 163 -0.36 0.97 -18.82
N ASN A 164 -0.84 0.99 -17.57
CA ASN A 164 -1.85 1.92 -17.09
C ASN A 164 -1.25 3.13 -16.34
N PHE A 165 0.07 3.28 -16.32
CA PHE A 165 0.75 4.43 -15.72
C PHE A 165 0.34 5.73 -16.43
N PRO A 166 0.45 6.89 -15.73
CA PRO A 166 0.19 8.16 -16.37
C PRO A 166 1.24 8.46 -17.45
N THR A 167 0.82 9.20 -18.47
CA THR A 167 1.72 9.77 -19.49
C THR A 167 2.14 11.19 -19.13
N SER A 168 1.39 11.84 -18.24
CA SER A 168 1.70 13.14 -17.69
C SER A 168 1.00 13.34 -16.35
N GLU A 169 1.45 14.33 -15.59
CA GLU A 169 0.89 14.67 -14.28
C GLU A 169 0.68 16.18 -14.12
N CYS A 170 -0.32 16.53 -13.31
CA CYS A 170 -0.64 17.91 -12.95
C CYS A 170 -1.20 17.96 -11.53
N TYR A 171 -0.74 18.96 -10.76
CA TYR A 171 -1.12 19.20 -9.38
C TYR A 171 -1.87 20.52 -9.26
N LYS A 172 -3.09 20.48 -8.73
CA LYS A 172 -3.90 21.67 -8.45
C LYS A 172 -3.82 22.01 -6.98
N TYR A 173 -3.59 23.28 -6.69
CA TYR A 173 -3.61 23.89 -5.37
C TYR A 173 -4.59 25.06 -5.36
N SER A 174 -4.88 25.61 -4.18
CA SER A 174 -5.79 26.74 -4.06
C SER A 174 -5.21 27.97 -4.76
N GLY A 175 -5.74 28.31 -5.94
CA GLY A 175 -5.30 29.46 -6.74
C GLY A 175 -4.04 29.20 -7.59
N TYR A 176 -3.56 27.96 -7.67
CA TYR A 176 -2.38 27.60 -8.47
C TYR A 176 -2.57 26.22 -9.10
N GLU A 177 -2.19 26.09 -10.37
CA GLU A 177 -2.13 24.81 -11.08
C GLU A 177 -0.71 24.63 -11.59
N SER A 178 -0.09 23.50 -11.24
CA SER A 178 1.25 23.19 -11.72
C SER A 178 1.22 23.01 -13.23
N PRO A 179 2.34 23.29 -13.93
CA PRO A 179 2.50 22.84 -15.30
C PRO A 179 2.23 21.34 -15.41
N THR A 180 1.70 20.91 -16.56
CA THR A 180 1.62 19.49 -16.87
C THR A 180 3.02 19.00 -17.22
N VAL A 181 3.51 18.01 -16.47
CA VAL A 181 4.84 17.42 -16.66
C VAL A 181 4.68 16.05 -17.33
N PRO A 182 5.42 15.74 -18.40
CA PRO A 182 5.40 14.41 -19.00
C PRO A 182 6.02 13.38 -18.05
N VAL A 183 5.39 12.22 -17.95
CA VAL A 183 5.91 11.06 -17.21
C VAL A 183 6.56 10.11 -18.20
N SER A 184 7.75 9.60 -17.87
CA SER A 184 8.44 8.64 -18.72
C SER A 184 7.65 7.33 -18.78
N ALA A 185 7.54 6.73 -19.97
CA ALA A 185 6.89 5.44 -20.12
C ALA A 185 7.59 4.39 -19.25
N ALA A 186 6.81 3.62 -18.50
CA ALA A 186 7.33 2.58 -17.64
C ALA A 186 7.98 1.46 -18.46
N THR A 187 9.14 1.00 -18.02
CA THR A 187 9.88 -0.13 -18.57
C THR A 187 10.22 -1.11 -17.45
N CYS A 188 10.88 -2.21 -17.78
CA CYS A 188 11.42 -3.11 -16.75
C CYS A 188 12.46 -2.41 -15.86
N ASP A 189 13.18 -1.40 -16.37
CA ASP A 189 14.28 -0.73 -15.67
C ASP A 189 13.88 0.62 -15.08
N THR A 190 12.77 1.20 -15.52
CA THR A 190 12.35 2.56 -15.15
C THR A 190 10.87 2.58 -14.85
N PHE A 191 10.51 2.78 -13.57
CA PHE A 191 9.13 2.93 -13.13
C PHE A 191 9.09 3.65 -11.78
N GLU A 192 7.92 4.16 -11.41
CA GLU A 192 7.68 4.86 -10.15
C GLU A 192 6.61 4.13 -9.33
N TYR A 193 6.93 3.80 -8.08
CA TYR A 193 6.03 3.05 -7.20
C TYR A 193 4.74 3.80 -6.90
N ASP A 194 4.80 5.13 -6.81
CA ASP A 194 3.65 5.97 -6.47
C ASP A 194 2.54 5.91 -7.54
N HIS A 195 2.87 5.51 -8.77
CA HIS A 195 1.89 5.35 -9.85
C HIS A 195 1.08 4.06 -9.78
N ILE A 196 1.51 3.06 -9.00
CA ILE A 196 0.89 1.72 -8.97
C ILE A 196 -0.56 1.80 -8.53
N GLU A 197 -0.85 2.52 -7.45
CA GLU A 197 -2.22 2.61 -6.93
C GLU A 197 -3.18 3.28 -7.92
N PHE A 198 -2.71 4.25 -8.70
CA PHE A 198 -3.50 4.93 -9.72
C PHE A 198 -3.68 4.04 -10.96
N ALA A 199 -2.63 3.31 -11.33
CA ALA A 199 -2.65 2.38 -12.44
C ALA A 199 -3.59 1.19 -12.17
N VAL A 200 -3.56 0.62 -10.97
CA VAL A 200 -4.54 -0.39 -10.51
C VAL A 200 -5.94 0.20 -10.49
N HIS A 201 -6.12 1.42 -9.97
CA HIS A 201 -7.44 2.06 -9.96
C HIS A 201 -8.01 2.25 -11.38
N LYS A 202 -7.19 2.66 -12.35
CA LYS A 202 -7.59 2.88 -13.74
C LYS A 202 -7.79 1.58 -14.53
N GLY A 203 -6.87 0.65 -14.41
CA GLY A 203 -6.75 -0.50 -15.32
C GLY A 203 -7.02 -1.86 -14.69
N GLY A 204 -7.08 -1.95 -13.37
CA GLY A 204 -7.14 -3.19 -12.62
C GLY A 204 -5.85 -4.00 -12.71
N VAL A 205 -5.98 -5.29 -12.41
CA VAL A 205 -4.94 -6.31 -12.44
C VAL A 205 -5.34 -7.41 -13.40
N VAL A 206 -4.38 -7.91 -14.17
CA VAL A 206 -4.53 -9.03 -15.09
C VAL A 206 -3.55 -10.14 -14.68
N SER A 207 -3.86 -11.40 -15.02
CA SER A 207 -2.97 -12.55 -14.77
C SER A 207 -1.67 -12.45 -15.59
N SER A 208 -0.55 -12.86 -15.02
CA SER A 208 0.73 -12.98 -15.73
C SER A 208 0.72 -14.06 -16.82
N GLU A 209 -0.20 -15.03 -16.75
CA GLU A 209 -0.46 -15.98 -17.84
C GLU A 209 -1.01 -15.28 -19.10
N CYS A 210 -1.72 -14.16 -18.94
CA CYS A 210 -2.24 -13.37 -20.05
C CYS A 210 -1.18 -12.38 -20.56
N ILE A 211 -0.59 -11.60 -19.65
CA ILE A 211 0.49 -10.64 -19.95
C ILE A 211 1.71 -10.98 -19.09
N PRO A 212 2.76 -11.59 -19.67
CA PRO A 212 3.95 -12.03 -18.92
C PRO A 212 4.70 -10.90 -18.23
N ASN A 213 5.30 -11.22 -17.09
CA ASN A 213 6.10 -10.32 -16.27
C ASN A 213 7.55 -10.13 -16.77
N THR A 214 7.80 -10.42 -18.04
CA THR A 214 9.15 -10.42 -18.65
C THR A 214 9.46 -9.13 -19.41
N ALA A 215 8.45 -8.38 -19.84
CA ALA A 215 8.59 -7.09 -20.52
C ALA A 215 7.29 -6.28 -20.42
N VAL A 216 7.38 -4.96 -20.39
CA VAL A 216 6.20 -4.07 -20.50
C VAL A 216 5.68 -4.13 -21.93
N PRO A 217 4.45 -4.61 -22.18
CA PRO A 217 3.94 -4.71 -23.54
C PRO A 217 3.57 -3.32 -24.08
N SER A 218 3.67 -3.16 -25.40
CA SER A 218 3.17 -1.94 -26.09
C SER A 218 1.64 -1.85 -26.07
N ASP A 219 0.96 -2.99 -25.89
CA ASP A 219 -0.50 -3.09 -25.80
C ASP A 219 -0.87 -3.99 -24.60
N GLY A 220 -1.34 -3.37 -23.52
CA GLY A 220 -1.81 -4.05 -22.32
C GLY A 220 -3.30 -4.41 -22.33
N THR A 221 -3.98 -4.32 -23.48
CA THR A 221 -5.45 -4.50 -23.58
C THR A 221 -5.88 -5.90 -24.00
N LYS A 222 -4.93 -6.79 -24.30
CA LYS A 222 -5.17 -8.17 -24.73
C LYS A 222 -4.07 -9.10 -24.21
N CYS A 223 -4.38 -10.39 -24.16
CA CYS A 223 -3.39 -11.40 -23.81
C CYS A 223 -2.39 -11.61 -24.95
N SER A 224 -1.16 -11.97 -24.58
CA SER A 224 -0.12 -12.41 -25.52
C SER A 224 -0.48 -13.76 -26.17
N ASP A 225 -1.12 -14.65 -25.41
CA ASP A 225 -1.73 -15.87 -25.91
C ASP A 225 -3.24 -15.70 -26.08
N SER A 226 -3.73 -15.89 -27.31
CA SER A 226 -5.16 -15.85 -27.66
C SER A 226 -6.02 -16.92 -26.97
N SER A 227 -5.42 -17.99 -26.44
CA SER A 227 -6.12 -19.03 -25.67
C SER A 227 -6.50 -18.57 -24.26
N VAL A 228 -5.80 -17.55 -23.73
CA VAL A 228 -6.03 -17.00 -22.40
C VAL A 228 -7.06 -15.87 -22.50
N LYS A 229 -8.09 -15.93 -21.65
CA LYS A 229 -9.11 -14.88 -21.59
C LYS A 229 -8.56 -13.63 -20.90
N PHE A 230 -8.59 -12.50 -21.61
CA PHE A 230 -8.33 -11.21 -20.98
C PHE A 230 -9.43 -10.88 -19.98
N LYS A 231 -9.06 -10.76 -18.71
CA LYS A 231 -9.97 -10.38 -17.63
C LYS A 231 -9.22 -9.52 -16.62
N LYS A 232 -9.84 -8.39 -16.28
CA LYS A 232 -9.37 -7.48 -15.25
C LYS A 232 -10.04 -7.80 -13.93
N TYR A 233 -9.27 -7.59 -12.88
CA TYR A 233 -9.64 -7.75 -11.48
C TYR A 233 -9.30 -6.46 -10.74
N PHE A 234 -9.97 -6.18 -9.63
CA PHE A 234 -9.64 -4.99 -8.82
C PHE A 234 -9.66 -3.65 -9.61
N GLU A 235 -10.46 -3.55 -10.68
CA GLU A 235 -10.74 -2.26 -11.31
C GLU A 235 -11.39 -1.32 -10.29
N ASN A 236 -10.92 -0.07 -10.25
CA ASN A 236 -11.29 0.92 -9.24
C ASN A 236 -10.79 0.64 -7.80
N TYR A 237 -9.95 -0.38 -7.60
CA TYR A 237 -9.27 -0.53 -6.32
C TYR A 237 -8.11 0.45 -6.25
N LYS A 238 -7.87 0.97 -5.06
CA LYS A 238 -6.73 1.85 -4.79
C LYS A 238 -6.09 1.44 -3.47
N GLN A 239 -4.79 1.65 -3.34
CA GLN A 239 -4.10 1.43 -2.08
C GLN A 239 -4.58 2.47 -1.07
N ALA A 240 -4.83 2.03 0.16
CA ALA A 240 -5.32 2.85 1.23
C ALA A 240 -4.46 2.63 2.46
N GLY A 241 -3.94 3.72 3.04
CA GLY A 241 -3.28 3.70 4.32
C GLY A 241 -4.30 3.53 5.45
N PHE A 242 -3.91 2.89 6.53
CA PHE A 242 -4.72 2.80 7.74
C PHE A 242 -3.83 2.80 8.99
N ARG A 243 -4.45 3.12 10.12
CA ARG A 243 -3.82 3.03 11.44
C ARG A 243 -4.84 2.56 12.47
N GLY A 244 -4.38 1.86 13.50
CA GLY A 244 -5.19 1.47 14.64
C GLY A 244 -4.52 0.39 15.48
N ASN A 245 -5.30 -0.49 16.08
CA ASN A 245 -4.78 -1.59 16.91
C ASN A 245 -4.99 -2.95 16.21
N VAL A 246 -4.80 -4.04 16.95
CA VAL A 246 -5.07 -5.42 16.48
C VAL A 246 -6.47 -5.55 15.89
N ASP A 247 -7.49 -4.99 16.55
CA ASP A 247 -8.87 -5.05 16.06
C ASP A 247 -9.05 -4.31 14.74
N THR A 248 -8.36 -3.17 14.56
CA THR A 248 -8.34 -2.47 13.27
C THR A 248 -7.76 -3.33 12.16
N VAL A 249 -6.63 -4.01 12.39
CA VAL A 249 -6.03 -4.91 11.40
C VAL A 249 -6.99 -6.06 11.07
N LYS A 250 -7.64 -6.66 12.07
CA LYS A 250 -8.66 -7.70 11.86
C LYS A 250 -9.85 -7.18 11.05
N GLU A 251 -10.33 -5.97 11.34
CA GLU A 251 -11.40 -5.34 10.56
C GLU A 251 -10.99 -5.11 9.11
N VAL A 252 -9.79 -4.57 8.87
CA VAL A 252 -9.25 -4.41 7.51
C VAL A 252 -9.20 -5.75 6.80
N LEU A 253 -8.72 -6.80 7.47
CA LEU A 253 -8.58 -8.13 6.90
C LEU A 253 -9.93 -8.76 6.49
N ILE A 254 -10.97 -8.57 7.31
CA ILE A 254 -12.34 -9.05 7.05
C ILE A 254 -13.06 -8.23 5.96
N LYS A 255 -12.79 -6.93 5.90
CA LYS A 255 -13.57 -5.99 5.08
C LYS A 255 -12.91 -5.66 3.73
N CYS A 256 -11.59 -5.68 3.66
CA CYS A 256 -10.83 -5.17 2.53
C CYS A 256 -9.96 -6.22 1.83
N GLY A 257 -9.55 -7.28 2.54
CA GLY A 257 -8.57 -8.26 2.04
C GLY A 257 -7.24 -8.10 2.79
N LEU A 258 -6.13 -8.53 2.21
CA LEU A 258 -4.84 -8.65 2.93
C LEU A 258 -4.15 -7.30 3.15
N PRO A 259 -4.03 -6.79 4.40
CA PRO A 259 -3.22 -5.63 4.69
C PRO A 259 -1.73 -6.00 4.76
N TYR A 260 -0.90 -5.08 4.30
CA TYR A 260 0.52 -5.04 4.64
C TYR A 260 0.69 -4.12 5.84
N THR A 261 1.37 -4.56 6.89
CA THR A 261 1.79 -3.69 8.02
C THR A 261 3.31 -3.58 8.05
N TYR A 262 3.81 -2.47 8.58
CA TYR A 262 5.26 -2.26 8.67
C TYR A 262 5.92 -3.23 9.65
N GLU A 263 5.17 -3.69 10.65
CA GLU A 263 5.66 -4.55 11.73
C GLU A 263 5.70 -6.04 11.32
N HIS A 264 4.74 -6.50 10.51
CA HIS A 264 4.56 -7.94 10.21
C HIS A 264 4.61 -8.29 8.72
N GLY A 265 4.72 -7.30 7.84
CA GLY A 265 4.56 -7.51 6.41
C GLY A 265 3.11 -7.82 6.04
N LEU A 266 2.90 -8.71 5.08
CA LEU A 266 1.56 -9.04 4.60
C LEU A 266 0.85 -10.00 5.56
N ILE A 267 -0.30 -9.59 6.10
CA ILE A 267 -1.11 -10.40 7.01
C ILE A 267 -2.21 -11.09 6.20
N MET A 268 -2.29 -12.41 6.30
CA MET A 268 -3.28 -13.24 5.60
C MET A 268 -4.42 -13.68 6.52
N GLY A 269 -4.15 -13.79 7.82
CA GLY A 269 -5.07 -14.38 8.78
C GLY A 269 -4.63 -14.21 10.22
N TRP A 270 -5.38 -14.83 11.12
CA TRP A 270 -4.95 -15.08 12.48
C TRP A 270 -5.44 -16.43 12.99
N ASN A 271 -4.73 -16.92 14.00
CA ASN A 271 -5.12 -18.07 14.80
C ASN A 271 -4.79 -17.77 16.25
N ASP A 272 -5.81 -17.71 17.10
CA ASP A 272 -5.69 -17.22 18.47
C ASP A 272 -5.10 -15.80 18.51
N ASP A 273 -3.99 -15.65 19.23
CA ASP A 273 -3.23 -14.43 19.45
C ASP A 273 -2.03 -14.29 18.50
N LYS A 274 -2.07 -15.00 17.35
CA LYS A 274 -1.00 -15.00 16.36
C LYS A 274 -1.49 -14.56 15.00
N TRP A 275 -0.74 -13.65 14.39
CA TRP A 275 -0.85 -13.31 12.99
C TRP A 275 -0.33 -14.46 12.13
N ILE A 276 -1.04 -14.73 11.05
CA ILE A 276 -0.59 -15.58 9.95
C ILE A 276 -0.14 -14.65 8.85
N THR A 277 1.16 -14.63 8.58
CA THR A 277 1.79 -13.69 7.66
C THR A 277 2.24 -14.39 6.38
N VAL A 278 2.45 -13.61 5.33
CA VAL A 278 3.13 -14.02 4.11
C VAL A 278 4.48 -13.35 4.08
N ARG A 279 5.53 -14.14 3.88
CA ARG A 279 6.91 -13.68 3.77
C ARG A 279 7.61 -14.37 2.62
N GLU A 280 8.65 -13.75 2.09
CA GLU A 280 9.53 -14.42 1.16
C GLU A 280 10.36 -15.52 1.87
N TYR A 281 10.49 -16.68 1.24
CA TYR A 281 11.37 -17.73 1.74
C TYR A 281 12.83 -17.34 1.50
N ILE A 282 13.56 -17.28 2.60
CA ILE A 282 15.00 -17.07 2.67
C ILE A 282 15.61 -18.39 3.15
N ASP A 283 16.53 -18.94 2.36
CA ASP A 283 17.19 -20.19 2.69
C ASP A 283 18.21 -20.04 3.85
N SER A 284 18.86 -21.15 4.22
CA SER A 284 19.85 -21.15 5.31
C SER A 284 21.10 -20.30 5.02
N GLN A 285 21.34 -19.92 3.77
CA GLN A 285 22.46 -19.06 3.36
C GLN A 285 22.06 -17.58 3.28
N GLY A 286 20.80 -17.25 3.58
CA GLY A 286 20.29 -15.89 3.43
C GLY A 286 19.88 -15.55 2.00
N LEU A 287 19.84 -16.53 1.08
CA LEU A 287 19.44 -16.31 -0.30
C LEU A 287 17.91 -16.34 -0.42
N ARG A 288 17.40 -15.33 -1.12
CA ARG A 288 15.99 -15.20 -1.45
C ARG A 288 15.62 -16.17 -2.56
N SER A 289 14.58 -16.95 -2.32
CA SER A 289 14.03 -17.87 -3.32
C SER A 289 12.94 -17.26 -4.19
N TYR A 290 12.53 -16.01 -3.95
CA TYR A 290 11.41 -15.37 -4.65
C TYR A 290 10.11 -16.17 -4.62
N THR A 291 9.95 -16.98 -3.58
CA THR A 291 8.77 -17.81 -3.31
C THR A 291 8.17 -17.30 -2.01
N TYR A 292 6.85 -17.17 -1.96
CA TYR A 292 6.19 -16.82 -0.72
C TYR A 292 5.94 -18.05 0.15
N VAL A 293 6.05 -17.89 1.46
CA VAL A 293 5.73 -18.91 2.46
C VAL A 293 4.95 -18.29 3.60
N LEU A 294 4.23 -19.14 4.33
CA LEU A 294 3.53 -18.71 5.52
C LEU A 294 4.50 -18.49 6.69
N GLY A 295 4.25 -17.42 7.42
CA GLY A 295 4.87 -17.09 8.69
C GLY A 295 3.84 -17.05 9.80
N VAL A 296 4.34 -17.06 11.03
CA VAL A 296 3.54 -16.85 12.22
C VAL A 296 4.23 -15.78 13.05
N ALA A 297 3.49 -14.76 13.46
CA ALA A 297 3.98 -13.69 14.32
C ALA A 297 3.03 -13.50 15.51
N GLN A 298 3.58 -13.13 16.66
CA GLN A 298 2.76 -12.84 17.84
C GLN A 298 2.02 -11.53 17.62
N MET A 299 0.73 -11.47 17.98
CA MET A 299 0.00 -10.20 18.01
C MET A 299 0.54 -9.31 19.12
N GLU A 300 0.52 -8.02 18.84
CA GLU A 300 0.81 -7.01 19.83
C GLU A 300 -0.19 -7.00 20.99
N GLY A 301 0.24 -6.43 22.11
CA GLY A 301 -0.68 -6.03 23.17
C GLY A 301 -1.67 -4.96 22.70
N ALA A 302 -2.81 -4.85 23.38
CA ALA A 302 -3.92 -3.97 23.01
C ALA A 302 -3.56 -2.48 22.88
N SER A 303 -2.43 -2.03 23.44
CA SER A 303 -1.96 -0.65 23.40
C SER A 303 -1.07 -0.31 22.20
N SER A 304 -0.66 -1.30 21.38
CA SER A 304 0.22 -1.02 20.25
C SER A 304 -0.56 -0.42 19.08
N SER A 305 -0.01 0.64 18.52
CA SER A 305 -0.46 1.22 17.26
C SER A 305 0.18 0.46 16.11
N LEU A 306 -0.63 -0.05 15.20
CA LEU A 306 -0.26 -0.67 13.93
C LEU A 306 -0.67 0.25 12.79
N SER A 307 0.14 0.27 11.74
CA SER A 307 -0.17 1.02 10.53
C SER A 307 0.23 0.22 9.30
N GLY A 308 -0.42 0.51 8.19
CA GLY A 308 -0.24 -0.30 7.00
C GLY A 308 -1.04 0.16 5.82
N TRP A 309 -1.08 -0.69 4.81
CA TRP A 309 -1.73 -0.43 3.53
C TRP A 309 -2.60 -1.61 3.12
N VAL A 310 -3.71 -1.34 2.44
CA VAL A 310 -4.58 -2.34 1.82
C VAL A 310 -5.12 -1.85 0.50
N PHE A 311 -5.30 -2.73 -0.49
CA PHE A 311 -6.06 -2.39 -1.69
C PHE A 311 -7.55 -2.53 -1.41
N HIS A 312 -8.32 -1.45 -1.60
CA HIS A 312 -9.77 -1.45 -1.41
C HIS A 312 -10.47 -0.66 -2.52
N ASN A 313 -11.72 -1.04 -2.82
CA ASN A 313 -12.52 -0.39 -3.86
C ASN A 313 -12.89 1.05 -3.47
N SER A 314 -12.23 2.03 -4.08
CA SER A 314 -12.40 3.45 -3.74
C SER A 314 -13.62 4.13 -4.39
N VAL A 315 -14.37 3.46 -5.27
CA VAL A 315 -15.63 4.03 -5.80
C VAL A 315 -16.71 4.09 -4.71
N THR A 316 -16.67 3.16 -3.75
CA THR A 316 -17.57 3.17 -2.59
C THR A 316 -17.41 4.41 -1.72
N SER A 317 -16.19 4.97 -1.62
CA SER A 317 -15.94 6.19 -0.85
C SER A 317 -16.44 7.45 -1.56
N ILE A 318 -16.30 7.52 -2.89
CA ILE A 318 -16.74 8.67 -3.69
C ILE A 318 -18.28 8.78 -3.74
N ARG A 319 -19.00 7.67 -3.90
CA ARG A 319 -20.47 7.70 -4.00
C ARG A 319 -21.12 8.23 -2.72
N THR A 320 -20.60 7.86 -1.54
CA THR A 320 -21.15 8.37 -0.27
C THR A 320 -21.03 9.89 -0.16
N ALA A 321 -19.93 10.48 -0.64
CA ALA A 321 -19.76 11.95 -0.62
C ALA A 321 -20.77 12.67 -1.52
N VAL A 322 -21.09 12.13 -2.70
CA VAL A 322 -22.05 12.72 -3.63
C VAL A 322 -23.49 12.59 -3.12
N SER A 323 -23.87 11.45 -2.52
CA SER A 323 -25.21 11.25 -1.97
C SER A 323 -25.56 12.25 -0.86
N VAL A 324 -24.59 12.60 -0.02
CA VAL A 324 -24.77 13.56 1.08
C VAL A 324 -24.98 14.97 0.53
N ILE A 325 -24.25 15.36 -0.53
CA ILE A 325 -24.44 16.66 -1.19
C ILE A 325 -25.81 16.74 -1.87
N ALA A 326 -26.23 15.68 -2.56
CA ALA A 326 -27.55 15.63 -3.18
C ALA A 326 -28.67 15.76 -2.13
N ALA A 327 -28.59 15.05 -1.00
CA ALA A 327 -29.56 15.17 0.08
C ALA A 327 -29.56 16.59 0.70
N ALA A 328 -28.38 17.17 0.95
CA ALA A 328 -28.26 18.48 1.57
C ALA A 328 -28.71 19.65 0.67
N VAL A 329 -28.65 19.51 -0.66
CA VAL A 329 -29.05 20.56 -1.61
C VAL A 329 -30.50 20.37 -2.09
N VAL A 330 -30.92 19.13 -2.32
CA VAL A 330 -32.24 18.83 -2.90
C VAL A 330 -33.36 18.90 -1.86
N LEU A 331 -33.11 18.52 -0.60
CA LEU A 331 -34.14 18.58 0.46
C LEU A 331 -34.55 20.03 0.81
N PRO A 332 -33.62 21.00 0.98
CA PRO A 332 -34.01 22.40 1.20
C PRO A 332 -34.66 23.03 -0.03
N ALA A 333 -34.23 22.65 -1.24
CA ALA A 333 -34.86 23.14 -2.47
C ALA A 333 -36.31 22.64 -2.59
N LEU A 334 -36.57 21.36 -2.30
CA LEU A 334 -37.94 20.82 -2.27
C LEU A 334 -38.81 21.44 -1.18
N ALA A 335 -38.23 21.80 -0.03
CA ALA A 335 -38.94 22.50 1.04
C ALA A 335 -39.29 23.97 0.70
N LEU A 336 -38.65 24.58 -0.31
CA LEU A 336 -38.99 25.91 -0.81
C LEU A 336 -40.11 25.88 -1.87
N PHE A 337 -40.49 24.70 -2.36
CA PHE A 337 -41.54 24.50 -3.36
C PHE A 337 -42.80 23.78 -2.81
N LEU A 338 -42.88 23.58 -1.50
CA LEU A 338 -44.06 23.10 -0.76
C LEU A 338 -44.61 24.20 0.14
#